data_AF-A0A7S2MLZ3-F1
#
_entry.id   AF-A0A7S2MLZ3-F1
#
_cell.length_a   1.000
_cell.length_b   1.000
_cell.length_c   1.000
_cell.angle_alpha   90.00
_cell.angle_beta   90.00
_cell.angle_gamma   90.00
#
_symmetry.space_group_name_H-M   'P 1'
#
loop_
_entity.id
_entity.type
_entity.pdbx_description
1 polymer ?
#
loop_
_entity_poly.entity_id
_entity_poly.type
_entity_poly.pdbx_seq_one_letter_code
_entity_poly.pdbx_strand_id
1 'polypeptide(L)'
;ALGSSFDLSTAEVLGAGNYGYIITCRSKQSGDRVVVKLQSVRWAGVAVKEWAHGSQVSGHAHIVSYIEAIMHRDANSEIENHLKAGFDNGILKRRRPKFFPDCYFCLALEYMD
;
A
#
# COMPACT_ATOMS: atom_id res chain seq x y z
N ALA A 1 11.22 1.35 7.42
CA ALA A 1 10.46 0.15 7.04
C ALA A 1 8.97 0.47 7.21
N LEU A 2 8.03 -0.11 6.46
CA LEU A 2 6.62 0.33 6.51
C LEU A 2 6.05 0.42 7.94
N GLY A 3 6.32 -0.59 8.79
CA GLY A 3 5.90 -0.62 10.19
C GLY A 3 6.53 0.44 11.12
N SER A 4 7.54 1.19 10.66
CA SER A 4 8.05 2.35 11.42
C SER A 4 7.20 3.60 11.23
N SER A 5 6.59 3.76 10.05
CA SER A 5 5.73 4.92 9.73
C SER A 5 4.24 4.64 10.00
N PHE A 6 3.81 3.39 9.85
CA PHE A 6 2.39 3.00 9.92
C PHE A 6 2.14 1.87 10.92
N ASP A 7 0.94 1.89 11.51
CA ASP A 7 0.46 0.83 12.37
C ASP A 7 -0.20 -0.29 11.55
N LEU A 8 0.60 -1.30 11.21
CA LEU A 8 0.15 -2.44 10.42
C LEU A 8 -0.84 -3.34 11.17
N SER A 9 -0.96 -3.24 12.50
CA SER A 9 -2.01 -3.98 13.22
C SER A 9 -3.42 -3.51 12.86
N THR A 10 -3.54 -2.27 12.37
CA THR A 10 -4.79 -1.67 11.88
C THR A 10 -4.99 -1.88 10.37
N ALA A 11 -4.12 -2.66 9.72
CA ALA A 11 -4.15 -2.78 8.27
C ALA A 11 -5.35 -3.59 7.79
N GLU A 12 -6.12 -2.98 6.89
CA GLU A 12 -7.24 -3.60 6.18
C GLU A 12 -6.94 -3.65 4.69
N VAL A 13 -7.23 -4.78 4.05
CA VAL A 13 -7.12 -4.89 2.60
C VAL A 13 -8.34 -4.22 1.97
N LEU A 14 -8.10 -3.25 1.10
CA LEU A 14 -9.16 -2.55 0.35
C LEU A 14 -9.40 -3.17 -1.03
N GLY A 15 -8.35 -3.72 -1.64
CA GLY A 15 -8.49 -4.30 -2.96
C GLY A 15 -7.17 -4.63 -3.64
N ALA A 16 -7.28 -4.92 -4.93
CA ALA A 16 -6.16 -5.31 -5.76
C ALA A 16 -6.32 -4.80 -7.19
N GLY A 17 -5.19 -4.43 -7.80
CA GLY A 17 -5.11 -4.01 -9.20
C GLY A 17 -3.95 -4.68 -9.93
N ASN A 18 -3.79 -4.38 -11.21
CA ASN A 18 -2.76 -5.00 -12.06
C ASN A 18 -1.34 -4.88 -11.49
N TYR A 19 -1.05 -3.77 -10.82
CA TYR A 19 0.29 -3.45 -10.32
C TYR A 19 0.52 -3.85 -8.86
N GLY A 20 -0.51 -4.36 -8.15
CA GLY A 20 -0.33 -4.62 -6.73
C GLY A 20 -1.61 -4.77 -5.92
N TYR A 21 -1.51 -4.39 -4.65
CA TYR A 21 -2.57 -4.45 -3.65
C TYR A 21 -2.76 -3.08 -3.00
N ILE A 22 -3.93 -2.85 -2.45
CA ILE A 22 -4.27 -1.62 -1.74
C ILE A 22 -4.67 -2.01 -0.32
N ILE A 23 -4.01 -1.40 0.66
CA ILE A 23 -4.38 -1.51 2.07
C ILE A 23 -4.69 -0.13 2.63
N THR A 24 -5.40 -0.07 3.74
CA THR A 24 -5.51 1.11 4.59
C THR A 24 -5.03 0.78 5.99
N CYS A 25 -4.41 1.74 6.65
CA CYS A 25 -3.92 1.62 8.02
C CYS A 25 -3.82 3.02 8.64
N ARG A 26 -3.39 3.12 9.90
CA ARG A 26 -3.15 4.40 10.57
C ARG A 26 -1.69 4.84 10.49
N SER A 27 -1.48 6.14 10.27
CA SER A 27 -0.19 6.81 10.46
C SER A 27 0.19 6.78 11.93
N LYS A 28 1.42 6.37 12.26
CA LYS A 28 1.94 6.47 13.64
C LYS A 28 2.28 7.90 14.04
N GLN A 29 2.55 8.76 13.07
CA GLN A 29 2.91 10.15 13.31
C GLN A 29 1.68 11.01 13.61
N SER A 30 0.62 10.90 12.78
CA SER A 30 -0.57 11.76 12.89
C SER A 30 -1.80 11.05 13.48
N GLY A 31 -1.83 9.72 13.45
CA GLY A 31 -3.03 8.93 13.83
C GLY A 31 -4.07 8.83 12.72
N ASP A 32 -3.91 9.58 11.62
CA ASP A 32 -4.84 9.62 10.51
C ASP A 32 -4.90 8.29 9.77
N ARG A 33 -6.06 8.02 9.17
CA ARG A 33 -6.21 6.91 8.23
C ARG A 33 -5.52 7.27 6.93
N VAL A 34 -4.77 6.32 6.37
CA VAL A 34 -4.07 6.46 5.10
C VAL A 34 -4.39 5.28 4.19
N VAL A 35 -4.15 5.46 2.89
CA VAL A 35 -4.15 4.37 1.90
C VAL A 35 -2.72 4.08 1.51
N VAL A 36 -2.34 2.80 1.45
CA VAL A 36 -1.01 2.37 0.99
C VAL A 36 -1.16 1.47 -0.23
N LYS A 37 -0.56 1.90 -1.35
CA LYS A 37 -0.42 1.07 -2.55
C LYS A 37 0.83 0.22 -2.44
N LEU A 38 0.64 -1.09 -2.48
CA LEU A 38 1.71 -2.08 -2.39
C LEU A 38 2.04 -2.61 -3.79
N GLN A 39 3.15 -2.17 -4.35
CA GLN A 39 3.62 -2.58 -5.68
C GLN A 39 4.90 -3.40 -5.54
N SER A 40 4.94 -4.60 -6.13
CA SER A 40 6.15 -5.43 -6.06
C SER A 40 7.32 -4.80 -6.84
N VAL A 41 8.54 -5.23 -6.54
CA VAL A 41 9.75 -4.72 -7.22
C VAL A 41 9.74 -4.88 -8.75
N ARG A 42 8.95 -5.84 -9.28
CA ARG A 42 8.70 -5.99 -10.73
C ARG A 42 8.14 -4.71 -11.35
N TRP A 43 7.38 -3.94 -10.60
CA TRP A 43 6.71 -2.72 -11.07
C TRP A 43 7.44 -1.44 -10.67
N ALA A 44 8.74 -1.51 -10.35
CA ALA A 44 9.54 -0.35 -9.92
C ALA A 44 9.38 0.87 -10.84
N GLY A 45 9.46 0.67 -12.16
CA GLY A 45 9.32 1.76 -13.13
C GLY A 45 7.93 2.40 -13.14
N VAL A 46 6.88 1.67 -12.78
CA VAL A 46 5.52 2.21 -12.60
C VAL A 46 5.45 2.99 -11.30
N ALA A 47 5.94 2.40 -10.20
CA ALA A 47 5.95 3.02 -8.87
C ALA A 47 6.68 4.37 -8.86
N VAL A 48 7.86 4.42 -9.48
CA VAL A 48 8.68 5.65 -9.55
C VAL A 48 7.98 6.74 -10.34
N LYS A 49 7.38 6.42 -11.49
CA LYS A 49 6.64 7.40 -12.30
C LYS A 49 5.39 7.90 -11.58
N GLU A 50 4.65 6.99 -10.94
CA GLU A 50 3.47 7.32 -10.16
C GLU A 50 3.81 8.26 -9.00
N TRP A 51 4.86 7.93 -8.23
CA TRP A 51 5.35 8.81 -7.17
C TRP A 51 5.79 10.17 -7.68
N ALA A 52 6.58 10.20 -8.77
CA ALA A 52 7.10 11.44 -9.35
C ALA A 52 5.96 12.39 -9.77
N HIS A 53 4.92 11.86 -10.42
CA HIS A 53 3.76 12.67 -10.80
C HIS A 53 2.90 13.03 -9.59
N GLY A 54 2.56 12.06 -8.73
CA GLY A 54 1.66 12.25 -7.60
C GLY A 54 2.17 13.25 -6.55
N SER A 55 3.48 13.21 -6.26
CA SER A 55 4.12 14.15 -5.33
C SER A 55 4.15 15.59 -5.86
N GLN A 56 4.13 15.80 -7.18
CA GLN A 56 4.13 17.15 -7.77
C GLN A 56 2.75 17.81 -7.83
N VAL A 57 1.67 17.02 -7.80
CA VAL A 57 0.30 17.51 -7.91
C VAL A 57 -0.45 17.52 -6.57
N SER A 58 0.25 17.21 -5.48
CA SER A 58 -0.32 17.20 -4.13
C SER A 58 -0.76 18.61 -3.70
N GLY A 59 -1.87 18.69 -2.94
CA GLY A 59 -2.42 19.96 -2.43
C GLY A 59 -3.61 20.52 -3.22
N HIS A 60 -4.08 19.86 -4.28
CA HIS A 60 -5.35 20.21 -4.93
C HIS A 60 -6.53 19.49 -4.27
N ALA A 61 -7.64 20.19 -4.00
CA ALA A 61 -8.80 19.71 -3.24
C ALA A 61 -9.53 18.45 -3.81
N HIS A 62 -9.17 18.04 -5.02
CA HIS A 62 -9.79 16.89 -5.72
C HIS A 62 -8.75 15.90 -6.25
N ILE A 63 -7.50 16.04 -5.82
CA ILE A 63 -6.42 15.12 -6.19
C ILE A 63 -5.84 14.59 -4.89
N VAL A 64 -5.86 13.26 -4.76
CA VAL A 64 -5.32 12.58 -3.59
C VAL A 64 -3.85 12.98 -3.36
N SER A 65 -3.55 13.45 -2.16
CA SER A 65 -2.20 13.80 -1.74
C SER A 65 -1.34 12.54 -1.53
N TYR A 66 -0.12 12.57 -2.07
CA TYR A 66 0.90 11.56 -1.81
C TYR A 66 1.73 11.97 -0.60
N ILE A 67 1.75 11.14 0.44
CA ILE A 67 2.37 11.45 1.73
C ILE A 67 3.86 11.06 1.69
N GLU A 68 4.14 9.80 1.40
CA GLU A 68 5.51 9.27 1.35
C GLU A 68 5.61 8.03 0.46
N ALA A 69 6.83 7.73 0.02
CA ALA A 69 7.17 6.47 -0.65
C ALA A 69 8.21 5.71 0.17
N ILE A 70 7.89 4.47 0.51
CA ILE A 70 8.74 3.59 1.33
C ILE A 70 9.05 2.33 0.53
N MET A 71 10.31 1.89 0.55
CA MET A 71 10.62 0.51 0.20
C MET A 71 10.56 -0.36 1.46
N HIS A 72 9.76 -1.42 1.42
CA HIS A 72 9.56 -2.31 2.55
C HIS A 72 9.76 -3.76 2.16
N ARG A 73 10.62 -4.43 2.91
CA ARG A 73 10.80 -5.89 2.88
C ARG A 73 9.87 -6.52 3.90
N ASP A 74 8.99 -7.40 3.46
CA ASP A 74 8.01 -8.10 4.29
C ASP A 74 8.63 -9.34 4.96
N ALA A 75 9.71 -9.13 5.70
CA ALA A 75 10.50 -10.23 6.28
C ALA A 75 9.74 -11.06 7.34
N ASN A 76 8.70 -10.46 7.94
CA ASN A 76 7.87 -11.09 8.96
C ASN A 76 6.51 -11.57 8.41
N SER A 77 6.30 -11.53 7.09
CA SER A 77 5.03 -11.87 6.43
C SER A 77 3.83 -11.07 6.97
N GLU A 78 4.03 -9.86 7.50
CA GLU A 78 2.93 -9.03 8.02
C GLU A 78 1.97 -8.67 6.89
N ILE A 79 2.50 -8.14 5.77
CA ILE A 79 1.70 -7.83 4.58
C ILE A 79 1.10 -9.11 4.01
N GLU A 80 1.91 -10.15 3.84
CA GLU A 80 1.44 -11.44 3.32
C GLU A 80 0.25 -11.99 4.11
N ASN A 81 0.28 -11.89 5.45
CA ASN A 81 -0.80 -12.35 6.32
C ASN A 81 -2.09 -11.55 6.08
N HIS A 82 -2.01 -10.22 5.98
CA HIS A 82 -3.18 -9.40 5.63
C HIS A 82 -3.73 -9.75 4.23
N LEU A 83 -2.85 -9.97 3.25
CA LEU A 83 -3.27 -10.32 1.90
C LEU A 83 -3.93 -11.70 1.83
N LYS A 84 -3.39 -12.70 2.54
CA LYS A 84 -4.01 -14.03 2.67
C LYS A 84 -5.41 -13.92 3.26
N ALA A 85 -5.55 -13.22 4.39
CA ALA A 85 -6.86 -12.95 4.99
C ALA A 85 -7.82 -12.25 4.02
N GLY A 86 -7.32 -11.27 3.25
CA GLY A 86 -8.09 -10.59 2.20
C GLY A 86 -8.56 -11.50 1.05
N PHE A 87 -7.83 -12.58 0.74
CA PHE A 87 -8.35 -13.60 -0.19
C PHE A 87 -9.30 -14.57 0.51
N ASP A 88 -9.04 -14.96 1.77
CA ASP A 88 -9.87 -15.91 2.52
C ASP A 88 -11.26 -15.34 2.81
N ASN A 89 -11.37 -14.04 3.06
CA ASN A 89 -12.65 -13.35 3.31
C ASN A 89 -13.36 -12.85 2.03
N GLY A 90 -12.78 -13.09 0.84
CA GLY A 90 -13.39 -12.75 -0.44
C GLY A 90 -13.31 -11.26 -0.85
N ILE A 91 -12.58 -10.41 -0.11
CA ILE A 91 -12.30 -9.02 -0.54
C ILE A 91 -11.50 -9.04 -1.84
N LEU A 92 -10.45 -9.86 -1.88
CA LEU A 92 -9.60 -10.05 -3.06
C LEU A 92 -10.18 -11.17 -3.93
N LYS A 93 -10.93 -10.79 -4.96
CA LYS A 93 -11.64 -11.72 -5.85
C LYS A 93 -10.80 -12.31 -6.99
N ARG A 94 -9.57 -11.83 -7.18
CA ARG A 94 -8.68 -12.31 -8.24
C ARG A 94 -8.04 -13.66 -7.90
N ARG A 95 -7.38 -14.29 -8.88
CA ARG A 95 -6.57 -15.50 -8.62
C ARG A 95 -5.50 -15.20 -7.57
N ARG A 96 -5.51 -15.97 -6.47
CA ARG A 96 -4.46 -15.94 -5.45
C ARG A 96 -3.11 -16.34 -6.07
N PRO A 97 -2.04 -15.56 -5.89
CA PRO A 97 -0.72 -15.96 -6.38
C PRO A 97 -0.20 -17.15 -5.58
N LYS A 98 0.69 -17.94 -6.19
CA LYS A 98 1.37 -19.05 -5.49
C LYS A 98 2.39 -18.53 -4.48
N PHE A 99 3.04 -17.42 -4.79
CA PHE A 99 4.04 -16.76 -3.95
C PHE A 99 3.74 -15.26 -3.89
N PHE A 100 3.81 -14.68 -2.69
CA PHE A 100 3.73 -13.24 -2.52
C PHE A 100 5.12 -12.60 -2.68
N PRO A 101 5.21 -11.33 -3.11
CA PRO A 101 6.48 -10.60 -3.12
C PRO A 101 7.08 -10.41 -1.73
N ASP A 102 8.39 -10.58 -1.59
CA ASP A 102 9.09 -10.31 -0.33
C ASP A 102 9.41 -8.83 -0.11
N CYS A 103 9.26 -8.00 -1.16
CA CYS A 103 9.58 -6.58 -1.12
C CYS A 103 8.59 -5.77 -1.97
N TYR A 104 8.18 -4.64 -1.41
CA TYR A 104 7.20 -3.73 -1.98
C TYR A 104 7.73 -2.29 -2.01
N PHE A 105 7.40 -1.59 -3.08
CA PHE A 105 7.24 -0.15 -3.06
C PHE A 105 5.87 0.16 -2.46
N CYS A 106 5.87 0.92 -1.38
CA CYS A 106 4.69 1.33 -0.64
C CYS A 106 4.51 2.82 -0.86
N LEU A 107 3.52 3.20 -1.68
CA LEU A 107 3.14 4.59 -1.85
C LEU A 107 2.00 4.89 -0.88
N ALA A 108 2.25 5.74 0.11
CA ALA A 108 1.25 6.18 1.08
C ALA A 108 0.54 7.44 0.56
N LEU A 109 -0.78 7.44 0.68
CA LEU A 109 -1.67 8.49 0.22
C LEU A 109 -2.63 8.87 1.34
N GLU A 110 -3.12 10.10 1.30
CA GLU A 110 -4.22 10.49 2.17
C GLU A 110 -5.45 9.60 1.91
N TYR A 111 -6.25 9.41 2.96
CA TYR A 111 -7.55 8.79 2.84
C TYR A 111 -8.58 9.90 2.57
N MET A 112 -9.18 9.91 1.37
CA MET A 112 -10.25 10.85 1.05
C MET A 112 -11.60 10.25 1.48
N ASP A 113 -12.32 10.98 2.33
CA ASP A 113 -13.69 10.65 2.78
C ASP A 113 -14.77 11.08 1.77
#